data_AF-A0A1V5BTA4-F1
#
_entry.id   AF-A0A1V5BTA4-F1
#
_cell.length_a   1.000
_cell.length_b   1.000
_cell.length_c   1.000
_cell.angle_alpha   90.00
_cell.angle_beta   90.00
_cell.angle_gamma   90.00
#
_symmetry.space_group_name_H-M   'P 1'
#
loop_
_entity.id
_entity.type
_entity.pdbx_description
1 polymer ?
#
loop_
_entity_poly.entity_id
_entity_poly.type
_entity_poly.pdbx_seq_one_letter_code
_entity_poly.pdbx_strand_id
1 'polypeptide(L)' 'MKYSLSCPPPCSHKIDVDAQNDDEGINKIMEKAKEHVKEAHPDMPPMSDTQMKEMVRSNMQKAA' A
#
# COMPACT_ATOMS: atom_id res chain seq x y z
N MET A 1 -11.03 -5.39 -10.29
CA MET A 1 -10.07 -6.34 -9.70
C MET A 1 -9.77 -5.88 -8.30
N LYS A 2 -9.74 -6.78 -7.34
CA LYS A 2 -9.43 -6.44 -5.95
C LYS A 2 -7.95 -6.63 -5.68
N TYR A 3 -7.33 -5.59 -5.14
CA TYR A 3 -5.94 -5.59 -4.72
C TYR A 3 -5.89 -5.36 -3.22
N SER A 4 -5.11 -6.18 -2.54
CA SER A 4 -4.95 -6.10 -1.09
C SER A 4 -3.48 -6.02 -0.73
N LEU A 5 -3.09 -5.08 0.11
CA LEU A 5 -1.76 -4.97 0.69
C LEU A 5 -1.85 -5.20 2.18
N SER A 6 -1.02 -6.10 2.72
CA SER A 6 -0.83 -6.20 4.16
C SER A 6 0.43 -5.44 4.55
N CYS A 7 0.30 -4.42 5.40
CA CYS A 7 1.42 -3.74 6.02
C CYS A 7 2.19 -4.74 6.91
N PRO A 8 3.53 -4.79 6.84
CA PRO A 8 4.32 -5.75 7.60
C PRO A 8 4.16 -5.58 9.12
N PRO A 9 4.45 -6.63 9.91
CA PRO A 9 4.45 -6.54 11.37
C PRO A 9 5.42 -5.46 11.87
N PRO A 10 5.10 -4.73 12.96
CA PRO A 10 3.98 -4.96 13.88
C PRO A 10 2.64 -4.33 13.45
N CYS A 11 2.59 -3.56 12.36
CA CYS A 11 1.39 -2.81 11.97
C CYS A 11 0.22 -3.73 11.59
N SER A 12 0.44 -4.71 10.71
CA SER A 12 -0.58 -5.66 10.25
C SER A 12 -1.85 -5.02 9.64
N HIS A 13 -1.82 -3.72 9.34
CA HIS A 13 -2.94 -3.03 8.69
C HIS A 13 -3.12 -3.54 7.26
N LYS A 14 -4.37 -3.85 6.89
CA LYS A 14 -4.72 -4.29 5.54
C LYS A 14 -5.37 -3.16 4.76
N ILE A 15 -4.90 -2.98 3.54
CA ILE A 15 -5.39 -1.99 2.59
C ILE A 15 -5.98 -2.76 1.42
N ASP A 16 -7.31 -2.70 1.28
CA ASP A 16 -8.04 -3.32 0.19
C ASP A 16 -8.58 -2.23 -0.74
N VAL A 17 -8.30 -2.36 -2.05
CA VAL A 17 -8.76 -1.42 -3.07
C VAL A 17 -9.33 -2.16 -4.27
N ASP A 18 -10.39 -1.61 -4.85
CA ASP A 18 -10.88 -2.03 -6.16
C ASP A 18 -10.26 -1.15 -7.25
N ALA A 19 -9.70 -1.78 -8.27
CA ALA A 19 -9.13 -1.10 -9.42
C ALA A 19 -9.36 -1.84 -10.75
N GLN A 20 -9.33 -1.11 -11.86
CA GLN A 20 -9.58 -1.69 -13.19
C GLN A 20 -8.35 -2.42 -13.76
N ASN A 21 -7.14 -2.02 -13.34
CA ASN A 21 -5.87 -2.59 -13.78
C ASN A 21 -4.82 -2.48 -12.67
N ASP A 22 -3.64 -3.06 -12.92
CA ASP A 22 -2.54 -3.12 -11.95
C ASP A 22 -2.01 -1.74 -11.56
N ASP A 23 -1.88 -0.82 -12.50
CA ASP A 23 -1.30 0.50 -12.23
C ASP A 23 -2.26 1.35 -11.37
N GLU A 24 -3.56 1.27 -11.66
CA GLU A 24 -4.59 1.88 -10.82
C GLU A 24 -4.64 1.26 -9.42
N GLY A 25 -4.49 -0.08 -9.32
CA GLY A 25 -4.41 -0.77 -8.03
C GLY A 25 -3.22 -0.31 -7.19
N ILE A 26 -2.05 -0.19 -7.81
CA ILE A 26 -0.83 0.30 -7.17
C ILE A 26 -1.01 1.74 -6.69
N ASN A 27 -1.52 2.64 -7.54
CA ASN A 27 -1.72 4.04 -7.17
C ASN A 27 -2.69 4.17 -5.98
N LYS A 28 -3.82 3.47 -6.01
CA LYS A 28 -4.80 3.48 -4.90
C LYS A 28 -4.23 2.93 -3.60
N ILE A 29 -3.47 1.83 -3.64
CA ILE A 29 -2.80 1.29 -2.46
C ILE A 29 -1.75 2.29 -1.94
N MET A 30 -0.96 2.90 -2.83
CA MET A 30 0.04 3.88 -2.45
C MET A 30 -0.57 5.08 -1.74
N GLU A 31 -1.68 5.63 -2.24
CA GLU A 31 -2.38 6.74 -1.57
C GLU A 31 -2.83 6.35 -0.15
N LYS A 32 -3.53 5.21 -0.01
CA LYS A 32 -3.99 4.70 1.29
C LYS A 32 -2.84 4.40 2.24
N ALA A 33 -1.75 3.84 1.74
CA ALA A 33 -0.57 3.55 2.55
C ALA A 33 0.14 4.83 2.99
N LYS A 34 0.18 5.88 2.16
CA LYS A 34 0.78 7.18 2.53
C LYS A 34 -0.03 7.86 3.63
N GLU A 35 -1.37 7.87 3.48
CA GLU A 35 -2.27 8.36 4.52
C GLU A 35 -2.02 7.61 5.84
N HIS A 36 -2.01 6.27 5.78
CA HIS A 36 -1.76 5.43 6.94
C HIS A 36 -0.39 5.69 7.60
N VAL A 37 0.69 5.78 6.84
CA VAL A 37 2.03 6.06 7.38
C VAL A 37 2.06 7.43 8.04
N LYS A 38 1.45 8.45 7.44
CA LYS A 38 1.41 9.80 8.01
C LYS A 38 0.64 9.86 9.34
N GLU A 39 -0.44 9.08 9.47
CA GLU A 39 -1.29 9.08 10.67
C GLU A 39 -0.81 8.11 11.76
N ALA A 40 -0.43 6.89 11.39
CA ALA A 40 -0.07 5.82 12.32
C ALA A 40 1.43 5.69 12.59
N HIS A 41 2.28 6.26 11.72
CA HIS A 41 3.73 6.20 11.82
C HIS A 41 4.39 7.59 11.68
N PRO A 42 4.04 8.58 12.54
CA PRO A 42 4.56 9.95 12.44
C PRO A 42 6.08 10.06 12.65
N ASP A 43 6.68 9.10 13.37
CA ASP A 43 8.13 9.00 13.59
C ASP A 43 8.88 8.29 12.44
N MET A 44 8.16 7.70 11.48
CA MET A 44 8.81 7.05 10.33
C MET A 44 9.25 8.11 9.32
N PRO A 45 10.49 8.04 8.81
CA PRO A 45 10.90 8.94 7.74
C PRO A 45 9.97 8.75 6.53
N PRO A 46 9.61 9.84 5.83
CA PRO A 46 8.75 9.74 4.66
C PRO A 46 9.40 8.81 3.63
N MET A 47 8.74 7.69 3.33
CA MET A 47 9.19 6.80 2.27
C MET A 47 9.09 7.52 0.94
N SER A 48 10.12 7.37 0.10
CA SER A 48 10.07 7.85 -1.28
C SER A 48 9.02 7.08 -2.07
N ASP A 49 8.37 7.74 -3.03
CA ASP A 49 7.40 7.14 -3.94
C ASP A 49 7.89 5.83 -4.57
N THR A 50 9.17 5.77 -4.96
CA THR A 50 9.79 4.57 -5.53
C THR A 50 9.80 3.41 -4.54
N GLN A 51 10.29 3.63 -3.30
CA GLN A 51 10.35 2.58 -2.28
C GLN A 51 8.95 2.08 -1.93
N MET A 52 7.99 3.00 -1.84
CA MET A 52 6.61 2.66 -1.54
C MET A 52 5.97 1.87 -2.68
N LYS A 53 6.23 2.24 -3.93
CA LYS A 53 5.76 1.49 -5.11
C LYS A 53 6.35 0.08 -5.17
N GLU A 54 7.63 -0.09 -4.82
CA GLU A 54 8.28 -1.41 -4.75
C GLU A 54 7.72 -2.26 -3.61
N MET A 55 7.49 -1.67 -2.44
CA MET A 55 6.84 -2.33 -1.31
C MET A 55 5.43 -2.78 -1.68
N VAL A 56 4.65 -1.89 -2.30
CA VAL A 56 3.30 -2.20 -2.78
C VAL A 56 3.35 -3.33 -3.78
N ARG A 57 4.17 -3.26 -4.82
CA ARG A 57 4.30 -4.33 -5.81
C ARG A 57 4.71 -5.67 -5.21
N SER A 58 5.59 -5.66 -4.21
CA SER A 58 6.11 -6.90 -3.59
C SER A 58 5.11 -7.55 -2.62
N ASN A 59 4.25 -6.76 -1.97
CA ASN A 59 3.32 -7.25 -0.95
C ASN A 59 1.85 -7.23 -1.40
N MET A 60 1.56 -6.65 -2.57
CA MET A 60 0.22 -6.58 -3.12
C MET A 60 -0.22 -7.97 -3.58
N GLN A 61 -1.27 -8.46 -2.95
CA GLN A 61 -1.97 -9.66 -3.36
C GLN A 61 -3.11 -9.25 -4.29
N LYS A 62 -3.20 -9.92 -5.43
CA LYS A 62 -4.32 -9.78 -6.36
C LYS A 62 -5.33 -10.88 -6.02
N ALA A 63 -6.56 -10.51 -5.72
CA ALA A 63 -7.64 -11.49 -5.69
C ALA A 63 -7.97 -11.85 -7.14
N ALA A 64 -7.76 -13.12 -7.49
CA ALA A 64 -8.08 -13.70 -8.79
C ALA A 64 -9.59 -13.75 -9.03
#